data_AF-A0A413UZV8-F1
#
_entry.id   AF-A0A413UZV8-F1
#
_cell.length_a   1.000
_cell.length_b   1.000
_cell.length_c   1.000
_cell.angle_alpha   90.00
_cell.angle_beta   90.00
_cell.angle_gamma   90.00
#
_symmetry.space_group_name_H-M   'P 1'
#
loop_
_entity.id
_entity.type
_entity.pdbx_description
1 polymer ?
#
loop_
_entity_poly.entity_id
_entity_poly.type
_entity_poly.pdbx_seq_one_letter_code
_entity_poly.pdbx_strand_id
1 'polypeptide(L)'
;MYGDGSSALWAKTQLLTIDFASATKESADENALNEFSNLFVRQYHYIKLTEFILFVARFKLGRYGKFYGYFDTITIGEAFCKFLKDRSDELDIIIRNRNNRTQEQQVPVERNHQPPDDLRAKLKLR
;
A
#
# COMPACT_ATOMS: atom_id res chain seq x y z
N MET A 1 15.16 -20.11 -1.41
CA MET A 1 14.07 -20.71 -2.21
C MET A 1 13.86 -19.82 -3.42
N TYR A 2 14.44 -20.19 -4.56
CA TYR A 2 14.25 -19.49 -5.84
C TYR A 2 13.95 -20.57 -6.90
N GLY A 3 12.95 -20.36 -7.75
CA GLY A 3 12.48 -21.35 -8.73
C GLY A 3 11.01 -21.17 -9.07
N ASP A 4 10.55 -21.84 -10.12
CA ASP A 4 9.15 -21.81 -10.53
C ASP A 4 8.25 -22.28 -9.37
N GLY A 5 7.13 -21.58 -9.16
CA GLY A 5 6.22 -21.80 -8.03
C GLY A 5 6.69 -21.28 -6.66
N SER A 6 7.93 -20.80 -6.49
CA SER A 6 8.40 -20.27 -5.19
C SER A 6 7.58 -19.07 -4.72
N SER A 7 7.20 -18.19 -5.65
CA SER A 7 6.38 -17.00 -5.39
C SER A 7 4.97 -17.38 -4.93
N ALA A 8 4.37 -18.38 -5.59
CA ALA A 8 3.04 -18.89 -5.24
C ALA A 8 3.06 -19.60 -3.88
N LEU A 9 4.09 -20.41 -3.61
CA LEU A 9 4.27 -21.04 -2.31
C LEU A 9 4.43 -20.00 -1.20
N TRP A 10 5.23 -18.96 -1.43
CA TRP A 10 5.40 -17.88 -0.46
C TRP A 10 4.08 -17.12 -0.20
N ALA A 11 3.32 -16.80 -1.26
CA ALA A 11 2.00 -16.18 -1.13
C ALA A 11 1.02 -17.09 -0.36
N LYS A 12 1.00 -18.38 -0.69
CA LYS A 12 0.23 -19.42 0.03
C LYS A 12 0.57 -19.41 1.52
N THR A 13 1.85 -19.37 1.88
CA THR A 13 2.28 -19.30 3.29
C THR A 13 1.69 -18.08 4.00
N GLN A 14 1.68 -16.91 3.35
CA GLN A 14 1.08 -15.72 3.98
C GLN A 14 -0.44 -15.87 4.13
N LEU A 15 -1.14 -16.42 3.14
CA LEU A 15 -2.59 -16.65 3.21
C LEU A 15 -2.96 -17.67 4.31
N LEU A 16 -2.18 -18.74 4.48
CA LEU A 16 -2.37 -19.69 5.59
C LEU A 16 -2.26 -19.03 6.96
N THR A 17 -1.46 -17.98 7.10
CA THR A 17 -1.40 -17.25 8.37
C THR A 17 -2.68 -16.48 8.67
N ILE A 18 -3.49 -16.17 7.65
CA ILE A 18 -4.84 -15.61 7.82
C ILE A 18 -5.80 -16.69 8.28
N ASP A 19 -5.75 -17.89 7.67
CA ASP A 19 -6.56 -19.04 8.11
C ASP A 19 -6.34 -19.34 9.59
N PHE A 20 -5.07 -19.42 10.00
CA PHE A 20 -4.68 -19.58 11.40
C PHE A 20 -5.26 -18.48 12.31
N ALA A 21 -5.27 -17.23 11.86
CA ALA A 21 -5.81 -16.11 12.63
C ALA A 21 -7.34 -16.09 12.67
N SER A 22 -8.02 -16.69 11.69
CA SER A 22 -9.47 -16.65 11.59
C SER A 22 -10.18 -17.63 12.52
N ALA A 23 -9.47 -18.63 13.08
CA ALA A 23 -10.05 -19.67 13.93
C ALA A 23 -11.32 -20.30 13.33
N THR A 24 -11.31 -20.53 12.01
CA THR A 24 -12.36 -21.22 11.27
C THR A 24 -12.52 -22.66 11.78
N LYS A 25 -13.73 -23.22 11.66
CA LYS A 25 -14.00 -24.60 12.10
C LYS A 25 -13.29 -25.62 11.21
N GLU A 26 -13.21 -25.29 9.93
CA GLU A 26 -12.52 -26.06 8.91
C GLU A 26 -11.39 -25.21 8.31
N SER A 27 -10.19 -25.80 8.27
CA SER A 27 -9.02 -25.19 7.64
C SER A 27 -9.21 -25.04 6.13
N ALA A 28 -8.41 -24.17 5.53
CA ALA A 28 -8.42 -23.98 4.07
C ALA A 28 -8.19 -25.30 3.30
N ASP A 29 -9.00 -25.53 2.26
CA ASP A 29 -8.70 -26.59 1.29
C ASP A 29 -7.36 -26.28 0.62
N GLU A 30 -6.41 -27.19 0.79
CA GLU A 30 -5.04 -27.01 0.32
C GLU A 30 -4.96 -26.91 -1.20
N ASN A 31 -5.82 -27.63 -1.93
CA ASN A 31 -5.86 -27.60 -3.39
C ASN A 31 -6.39 -26.26 -3.89
N ALA A 32 -7.52 -25.82 -3.34
CA ALA A 32 -8.10 -24.52 -3.65
C ALA A 32 -7.12 -23.37 -3.34
N LEU A 33 -6.44 -23.45 -2.18
CA LEU A 33 -5.47 -22.43 -1.81
C LEU A 33 -4.22 -22.44 -2.70
N ASN A 34 -3.78 -23.61 -3.14
CA ASN A 34 -2.65 -23.73 -4.08
C ASN A 34 -3.00 -23.16 -5.46
N GLU A 35 -4.19 -23.47 -5.98
CA GLU A 35 -4.69 -22.90 -7.23
C GLU A 35 -4.83 -21.38 -7.13
N PHE A 36 -5.49 -20.90 -6.07
CA PHE A 36 -5.67 -19.49 -5.81
C PHE A 36 -4.32 -18.76 -5.72
N SER A 37 -3.33 -19.30 -5.01
CA SER A 37 -2.03 -18.67 -4.86
C SER A 37 -1.27 -18.55 -6.19
N ASN A 38 -1.41 -19.54 -7.06
CA ASN A 38 -0.84 -19.49 -8.41
C ASN A 38 -1.52 -18.42 -9.27
N LEU A 39 -2.85 -18.35 -9.25
CA LEU A 39 -3.62 -17.32 -9.95
C LEU A 39 -3.31 -15.92 -9.41
N PHE A 40 -3.24 -15.79 -8.09
CA PHE A 40 -2.99 -14.54 -7.39
C PHE A 40 -1.65 -13.92 -7.79
N VAL A 41 -0.57 -14.70 -7.76
CA VAL A 41 0.76 -14.19 -8.12
C VAL A 41 0.83 -13.83 -9.61
N ARG A 42 0.17 -14.58 -10.49
CA ARG A 42 0.11 -14.27 -11.93
C ARG A 42 -0.69 -13.00 -12.20
N GLN A 43 -1.83 -12.84 -11.55
CA GLN A 43 -2.73 -11.70 -11.72
C GLN A 43 -2.14 -10.41 -11.13
N TYR A 44 -1.52 -10.50 -9.96
CA TYR A 44 -1.03 -9.35 -9.18
C TYR A 44 0.49 -9.25 -9.14
N HIS A 45 1.17 -9.73 -10.19
CA HIS A 45 2.64 -9.70 -10.31
C HIS A 45 3.26 -8.29 -10.20
N TYR A 46 2.47 -7.24 -10.46
CA TYR A 46 2.87 -5.83 -10.35
C TYR A 46 2.78 -5.27 -8.93
N ILE A 47 2.19 -6.00 -7.98
CA ILE A 47 2.05 -5.55 -6.60
C ILE A 47 3.37 -5.73 -5.84
N LYS A 48 3.76 -4.69 -5.10
CA LYS A 48 4.94 -4.74 -4.24
C LYS A 48 4.73 -5.73 -3.10
N LEU A 49 5.78 -6.47 -2.76
CA LEU A 49 5.78 -7.44 -1.66
C LEU A 49 5.27 -6.84 -0.34
N THR A 50 5.68 -5.61 -0.03
CA THR A 50 5.29 -4.90 1.18
C THR A 50 3.81 -4.57 1.22
N GLU A 51 3.18 -4.31 0.08
CA GLU A 51 1.74 -4.02 -0.01
C GLU A 51 0.92 -5.29 0.24
N PHE A 52 1.38 -6.45 -0.26
CA PHE A 52 0.75 -7.72 0.06
C PHE A 52 0.86 -8.09 1.54
N ILE A 53 2.02 -7.89 2.17
CA ILE A 53 2.18 -8.10 3.62
C ILE A 53 1.27 -7.15 4.41
N LEU A 54 1.15 -5.88 3.98
CA LEU A 54 0.25 -4.92 4.59
C LEU A 54 -1.21 -5.36 4.49
N PHE A 55 -1.61 -5.89 3.33
CA PHE A 55 -2.93 -6.49 3.15
C PHE A 55 -3.17 -7.61 4.16
N VAL A 56 -2.26 -8.58 4.27
CA VAL A 56 -2.38 -9.72 5.20
C VAL A 56 -2.52 -9.23 6.64
N ALA A 57 -1.73 -8.24 7.06
CA ALA A 57 -1.82 -7.65 8.39
C ALA A 57 -3.18 -6.97 8.63
N ARG A 58 -3.64 -6.15 7.69
CA ARG A 58 -4.93 -5.44 7.80
C ARG A 58 -6.12 -6.38 7.75
N PHE A 59 -6.04 -7.46 6.98
CA PHE A 59 -7.06 -8.50 6.96
C PHE A 59 -7.18 -9.16 8.34
N LYS A 60 -6.06 -9.55 8.96
CA LYS A 60 -6.05 -10.10 10.33
C LYS A 60 -6.59 -9.14 11.38
N LEU A 61 -6.46 -7.83 11.15
CA LEU A 61 -7.08 -6.80 12.00
C LEU A 61 -8.58 -6.58 11.71
N GLY A 62 -9.18 -7.36 10.81
CA GLY A 62 -10.61 -7.34 10.50
C GLY A 62 -11.06 -6.21 9.58
N ARG A 63 -10.14 -5.47 8.93
CA ARG A 63 -10.51 -4.31 8.08
C ARG A 63 -11.26 -4.72 6.80
N TYR A 64 -11.02 -5.93 6.31
CA TYR A 64 -11.54 -6.41 5.03
C TYR A 64 -12.57 -7.54 5.16
N GLY A 65 -13.09 -7.78 6.36
CA GLY A 65 -14.10 -8.80 6.63
C GLY A 65 -13.60 -9.93 7.52
N LYS A 66 -14.39 -11.01 7.57
CA LYS A 66 -14.12 -12.23 8.34
C LYS A 66 -14.74 -13.43 7.63
N PHE A 67 -14.23 -14.62 7.94
CA PHE A 67 -14.79 -15.87 7.44
C PHE A 67 -15.99 -16.33 8.29
N TYR A 68 -16.94 -17.00 7.65
CA TYR A 68 -18.11 -17.58 8.31
C TYR A 68 -18.09 -19.10 8.15
N GLY A 69 -17.50 -19.79 9.12
CA GLY A 69 -17.47 -21.26 9.18
C GLY A 69 -16.25 -21.90 8.52
N TYR A 70 -15.96 -21.57 7.26
CA TYR A 70 -14.86 -22.12 6.48
C TYR A 70 -13.99 -21.03 5.86
N PHE A 71 -12.73 -21.37 5.56
CA PHE A 71 -11.82 -20.47 4.86
C PHE A 71 -12.09 -20.49 3.36
N ASP A 72 -12.44 -19.33 2.80
CA ASP A 72 -12.82 -19.18 1.40
C ASP A 72 -11.83 -18.30 0.62
N THR A 73 -11.24 -18.85 -0.43
CA THR A 73 -10.30 -18.13 -1.30
C THR A 73 -10.97 -17.00 -2.09
N ILE A 74 -12.27 -17.10 -2.40
CA ILE A 74 -13.01 -16.05 -3.10
C ILE A 74 -13.12 -14.81 -2.21
N THR A 75 -13.49 -15.00 -0.94
CA THR A 75 -13.52 -13.94 0.07
C THR A 75 -12.17 -13.21 0.19
N ILE A 76 -11.03 -13.92 0.13
CA ILE A 76 -9.70 -13.30 0.10
C ILE A 76 -9.52 -12.43 -1.16
N GLY A 77 -9.92 -12.93 -2.33
CA GLY A 77 -9.84 -12.18 -3.59
C GLY A 77 -10.66 -10.88 -3.57
N GLU A 78 -11.89 -10.95 -3.09
CA GLU A 78 -12.77 -9.77 -2.93
C GLU A 78 -12.18 -8.75 -1.94
N ALA A 79 -11.70 -9.23 -0.79
CA ALA A 79 -11.02 -8.41 0.19
C ALA A 79 -9.76 -7.74 -0.37
N PHE A 80 -9.00 -8.44 -1.21
CA PHE A 80 -7.82 -7.89 -1.85
C PHE A 80 -8.17 -6.79 -2.87
N CYS A 81 -9.20 -7.00 -3.69
CA CYS A 81 -9.71 -5.97 -4.59
C CYS A 81 -10.16 -4.71 -3.82
N LYS A 82 -10.80 -4.87 -2.67
CA LYS A 82 -11.15 -3.74 -1.78
C LYS A 82 -9.89 -3.06 -1.22
N PHE A 83 -8.92 -3.84 -0.75
CA PHE A 83 -7.63 -3.32 -0.29
C PHE A 83 -6.94 -2.47 -1.35
N LEU A 84 -6.91 -2.91 -2.62
CA LEU A 84 -6.25 -2.15 -3.69
C LEU A 84 -6.89 -0.77 -3.91
N LYS A 85 -8.23 -0.68 -3.83
CA LYS A 85 -8.96 0.60 -3.94
C LYS A 85 -8.60 1.51 -2.77
N ASP A 86 -8.80 1.03 -1.54
CA ASP A 86 -8.47 1.78 -0.32
C ASP A 86 -7.01 2.24 -0.32
N ARG A 87 -6.10 1.37 -0.78
CA ARG A 87 -4.68 1.65 -0.81
C ARG A 87 -4.30 2.67 -1.87
N SER A 88 -4.96 2.66 -3.03
CA SER A 88 -4.81 3.69 -4.05
C SER A 88 -5.20 5.06 -3.49
N ASP A 89 -6.35 5.15 -2.82
CA ASP A 89 -6.83 6.39 -2.24
C ASP A 89 -5.88 6.92 -1.13
N GLU A 90 -5.38 6.02 -0.27
CA GLU A 90 -4.38 6.36 0.75
C GLU A 90 -3.09 6.91 0.14
N LEU A 91 -2.60 6.28 -0.93
CA LEU A 91 -1.38 6.72 -1.62
C LEU A 91 -1.58 8.07 -2.30
N ASP A 92 -2.73 8.30 -2.92
CA ASP A 92 -3.07 9.58 -3.54
C ASP A 92 -3.07 10.72 -2.53
N ILE A 93 -3.64 10.50 -1.34
CA ILE A 93 -3.60 11.47 -0.23
C ILE A 93 -2.16 11.74 0.20
N ILE A 94 -1.35 10.70 0.36
CA ILE A 94 0.07 10.85 0.76
C ILE A 94 0.85 11.64 -0.30
N ILE A 95 0.66 11.34 -1.59
CA ILE A 95 1.33 12.02 -2.69
C ILE A 95 0.91 13.50 -2.74
N ARG A 96 -0.39 13.79 -2.66
CA ARG A 96 -0.90 15.18 -2.61
C ARG A 96 -0.30 15.96 -1.44
N ASN A 97 -0.31 15.37 -0.25
CA ASN A 97 0.25 16.01 0.95
C ASN A 97 1.75 16.27 0.83
N ARG A 98 2.51 15.34 0.21
CA ARG A 98 3.93 15.55 -0.05
C ARG A 98 4.16 16.67 -1.05
N ASN A 99 3.39 16.73 -2.13
CA ASN A 99 3.51 17.77 -3.14
C ASN A 99 3.21 19.16 -2.57
N ASN A 100 2.16 19.29 -1.75
CA ASN A 100 1.81 20.56 -1.11
C ASN A 100 2.94 21.06 -0.19
N ARG A 101 3.54 20.17 0.62
CA ARG A 101 4.68 20.52 1.49
C ARG A 101 5.91 20.96 0.70
N THR A 102 6.19 20.31 -0.43
CA THR A 102 7.30 20.71 -1.30
C THR A 102 7.04 22.08 -1.92
N GLN A 103 5.79 22.38 -2.31
CA GLN A 103 5.41 23.69 -2.83
C GLN A 103 5.53 24.78 -1.75
N GLU A 104 5.04 24.55 -0.54
CA GLU A 104 5.18 25.48 0.60
C GLU A 104 6.64 25.81 0.92
N GLN A 105 7.55 24.83 0.83
CA GLN A 105 8.99 25.05 1.01
C GLN A 105 9.66 25.80 -0.15
N GLN A 106 9.05 25.77 -1.34
CA GLN A 106 9.55 26.44 -2.55
C GLN A 106 8.93 27.82 -2.79
N VAL A 107 7.91 28.22 -2.02
CA VAL A 107 7.38 29.59 -2.09
C VAL A 107 8.55 30.54 -1.80
N PRO A 108 8.89 31.46 -2.73
CA PRO A 108 10.00 32.37 -2.52
C PRO A 108 9.73 33.16 -1.24
N VAL A 109 10.61 33.06 -0.25
CA VAL A 109 10.58 33.98 0.88
C VAL A 109 10.65 35.38 0.29
N GLU A 110 9.56 36.14 0.39
CA GLU A 110 9.53 37.55 -0.01
C GLU A 110 10.62 38.23 0.81
N ARG A 111 11.77 38.48 0.18
CA ARG A 111 12.89 39.13 0.86
C ARG A 111 12.47 40.58 1.05
N ASN A 112 11.79 40.86 2.16
CA ASN A 112 11.47 42.21 2.65
C ASN A 112 12.74 42.97 3.08
N HIS A 113 13.90 42.64 2.53
CA HIS A 113 15.13 43.34 2.79
C HIS A 113 15.11 44.62 1.96
N GLN A 114 14.76 45.74 2.59
CA GLN A 114 15.12 47.03 2.02
C GLN A 114 16.65 47.07 1.85
N PRO A 115 17.16 47.45 0.67
CA PRO A 115 18.59 47.62 0.51
C PRO A 115 19.08 48.70 1.48
N PRO A 116 20.24 48.52 2.13
CA PRO A 116 20.87 49.53 2.98
C PRO A 116 20.90 50.90 2.29
N ASP A 117 20.73 51.98 3.06
CA ASP A 117 20.53 53.34 2.51
C ASP A 117 21.64 53.78 1.53
N ASP A 118 22.87 53.30 1.74
CA ASP A 118 24.02 53.55 0.87
C ASP A 118 23.82 53.07 -0.58
N LEU A 119 23.12 51.95 -0.76
CA LEU A 119 22.79 51.42 -2.10
C LEU A 119 21.63 52.19 -2.74
N ARG A 120 20.71 52.70 -1.91
CA ARG A 120 19.55 53.47 -2.35
C ARG A 120 19.95 54.85 -2.90
N ALA A 121 20.99 55.46 -2.32
CA ALA A 121 21.56 56.72 -2.81
C ALA A 121 22.24 56.56 -4.19
N LYS A 122 22.96 55.45 -4.42
CA LYS A 122 23.64 55.19 -5.70
C LYS A 122 22.69 54.94 -6.87
N LEU A 123 21.50 54.38 -6.61
CA LEU A 123 20.49 54.08 -7.62
C LEU A 123 19.68 55.31 -8.08
N LYS A 124 19.64 56.38 -7.28
CA LYS A 124 18.89 57.62 -7.59
C LYS A 124 19.71 58.69 -8.34
N LEU A 125 20.94 58.37 -8.72
CA LEU A 125 21.89 59.30 -9.35
C LEU A 125 21.95 59.16 -10.89
N ARG A 126 20.83 58.79 -11.53
CA ARG A 126 20.68 58.85 -13.00
C ARG A 126 19.67 59.92 -13.40
#